data_AF-A0A5K0Z0B8-F1
#
_entry.id   AF-A0A5K0Z0B8-F1
#
_cell.length_a   1.000
_cell.length_b   1.000
_cell.length_c   1.000
_cell.angle_alpha   90.00
_cell.angle_beta   90.00
_cell.angle_gamma   90.00
#
_symmetry.space_group_name_H-M   'P 1'
#
loop_
_entity.id
_entity.type
_entity.pdbx_description
1 polymer ?
#
loop_
_entity_poly.entity_id
_entity_poly.type
_entity_poly.pdbx_seq_one_letter_code
_entity_poly.pdbx_strand_id
1 'polypeptide(L)' 'HFLLTNLLLDKMKATAKESGIEGRVVNVGSLSHRRTYSSGIRFDKINSPSG' A
#
# COMPACT_ATOMS: atom_id res chain seq x y z
N HIS A 1 0.88 6.56 -7.50
CA HIS A 1 1.64 5.31 -7.30
C HIS A 1 1.72 5.05 -5.80
N PHE A 2 1.43 3.84 -5.30
CA PHE A 2 1.54 3.54 -3.87
C PHE A 2 3.02 3.33 -3.50
N LEU A 3 3.57 4.22 -2.66
CA LEU A 3 4.99 4.15 -2.25
C LEU A 3 5.33 2.80 -1.64
N LEU A 4 4.44 2.26 -0.81
CA LEU A 4 4.59 0.94 -0.20
C LEU A 4 4.80 -0.17 -1.25
N THR A 5 4.05 -0.14 -2.36
CA THR A 5 4.21 -1.15 -3.42
C THR A 5 5.61 -1.09 -4.01
N ASN A 6 6.16 0.11 -4.25
CA ASN A 6 7.52 0.25 -4.76
C ASN A 6 8.57 -0.31 -3.80
N LEU A 7 8.42 -0.05 -2.49
CA LEU A 7 9.35 -0.52 -1.47
C LEU A 7 9.35 -2.05 -1.33
N LEU A 8 8.25 -2.72 -1.70
CA LEU A 8 8.11 -4.17 -1.59
C LEU A 8 8.59 -4.94 -2.82
N LEU A 9 8.74 -4.28 -3.98
CA LEU A 9 9.00 -4.96 -5.25
C LEU A 9 10.26 -5.83 -5.24
N ASP A 10 11.37 -5.31 -4.70
CA ASP A 10 12.63 -6.04 -4.71
C ASP A 10 12.58 -7.26 -3.79
N LYS A 11 11.91 -7.15 -2.64
CA LYS A 11 11.69 -8.29 -1.75
C LYS A 11 10.79 -9.34 -2.39
N MET A 12 9.71 -8.92 -3.06
CA MET A 12 8.81 -9.84 -3.77
C MET A 12 9.52 -10.61 -4.88
N LYS A 13 10.37 -9.95 -5.68
CA LYS A 13 11.18 -10.60 -6.71
C LYS A 13 12.12 -11.65 -6.11
N ALA A 14 12.81 -11.29 -5.03
CA ALA A 14 13.73 -12.21 -4.34
C ALA A 14 12.98 -13.44 -3.79
N THR A 15 11.86 -13.24 -3.12
CA THR A 15 11.03 -14.34 -2.58
C THR A 15 10.45 -15.22 -3.68
N ALA A 16 9.98 -14.65 -4.79
CA ALA A 16 9.50 -15.45 -5.92
C ALA A 16 10.61 -16.31 -6.54
N LYS A 17 11.83 -15.77 -6.64
CA LYS A 17 13.01 -16.51 -7.11
C LYS A 17 13.41 -17.66 -6.17
N GLU A 18 13.36 -17.43 -4.85
CA GLU A 18 13.77 -18.41 -3.84
C GLU A 18 12.74 -19.52 -3.63
N SER A 19 11.46 -19.15 -3.56
CA SER A 19 10.36 -20.09 -3.28
C SER A 19 9.76 -20.74 -4.53
N GLY A 20 9.99 -20.18 -5.71
CA GLY A 20 9.31 -20.56 -6.94
C GLY A 20 7.82 -20.18 -6.98
N ILE A 21 7.33 -19.43 -5.99
CA ILE A 21 5.93 -19.04 -5.87
C ILE A 21 5.79 -17.54 -6.09
N GLU A 22 4.89 -17.13 -6.99
CA GLU A 22 4.62 -15.73 -7.26
C GLU A 22 3.74 -15.10 -6.17
N GLY A 23 4.24 -14.02 -5.55
CA GLY A 23 3.46 -13.17 -4.66
C GLY A 23 2.64 -12.13 -5.41
N ARG A 24 1.51 -11.69 -4.84
CA ARG A 24 0.65 -10.64 -5.39
C ARG A 24 0.35 -9.58 -4.34
N VAL A 25 0.35 -8.31 -4.75
CA VAL A 25 -0.14 -7.19 -3.93
C VAL A 25 -1.56 -6.85 -4.38
N VAL A 26 -2.51 -6.88 -3.45
CA VAL A 26 -3.91 -6.53 -3.71
C VAL A 26 -4.21 -5.21 -3.00
N ASN A 27 -4.49 -4.16 -3.78
CA ASN A 27 -4.96 -2.89 -3.25
C ASN A 27 -6.47 -2.99 -2.99
N VAL A 28 -6.87 -2.91 -1.72
CA VAL A 28 -8.28 -2.88 -1.32
C VAL A 28 -8.75 -1.42 -1.24
N GLY A 29 -9.84 -1.10 -1.95
CA GLY A 29 -10.43 0.23 -1.96
C GLY A 29 -11.95 0.19 -1.78
N SER A 30 -12.54 1.33 -1.45
CA SER A 30 -13.99 1.52 -1.29
C SER A 30 -14.43 2.86 -1.84
N LEU A 31 -15.56 2.96 -2.55
CA LEU A 31 -16.11 4.24 -3.08
C LEU A 31 -16.19 5.37 -2.05
N SER A 32 -16.30 5.04 -0.76
CA SER A 32 -16.26 6.00 0.34
C SER A 32 -14.96 6.83 0.42
N HIS A 33 -13.85 6.36 -0.18
CA HIS A 33 -12.61 7.15 -0.29
C HIS A 33 -12.78 8.44 -1.13
N ARG A 34 -13.88 8.59 -1.87
CA ARG A 34 -14.22 9.84 -2.58
C ARG A 34 -14.98 10.84 -1.70
N ARG A 35 -15.48 10.42 -0.54
CA ARG A 35 -16.30 11.22 0.38
C ARG A 35 -15.56 11.66 1.66
N THR A 36 -14.26 11.35 1.75
CA THR A 36 -13.39 11.77 2.86
C THR A 36 -12.99 13.25 2.71
N TYR A 37 -12.31 13.79 3.73
CA TYR A 37 -11.74 15.13 3.77
C TYR A 37 -11.11 15.51 2.42
N SER A 38 -11.27 16.76 1.99
CA SER A 38 -10.90 17.23 0.64
C SER A 38 -9.44 16.95 0.26
N SER A 39 -8.54 16.86 1.24
CA SER A 39 -7.12 16.55 1.05
C SER A 39 -6.80 15.04 0.95
N GLY A 40 -7.81 14.16 0.98
CA GLY A 40 -7.63 12.72 0.96
C GLY A 40 -7.04 12.16 2.26
N ILE A 41 -6.27 11.07 2.14
CA ILE A 41 -5.68 10.36 3.29
C ILE A 41 -4.40 11.10 3.73
N ARG A 42 -4.30 11.44 5.02
CA ARG A 42 -3.12 12.10 5.63
C ARG A 42 -2.02 11.08 5.95
N PHE A 43 -1.33 10.59 4.92
CA PHE A 43 -0.31 9.55 5.08
C PHE A 43 0.80 9.91 6.07
N ASP A 44 1.23 11.18 6.11
CA ASP A 44 2.27 11.65 7.04
C ASP A 44 1.88 11.57 8.51
N LYS A 45 0.57 11.49 8.81
CA LYS A 45 0.01 11.44 10.17
C LYS A 45 -0.73 10.14 10.44
N ILE A 46 -0.55 9.10 9.62
CA ILE A 46 -1.30 7.85 9.73
C ILE A 46 -1.09 7.13 11.08
N ASN A 47 0.06 7.35 11.72
CA ASN A 47 0.38 6.80 13.04
C ASN A 47 0.07 7.78 14.19
N SER A 48 -0.50 8.96 13.90
CA SER A 48 -0.86 9.95 14.93
C SER A 48 -2.20 9.59 15.57
N PRO A 49 -2.31 9.59 16.90
CA PRO A 49 -3.59 9.35 17.59
C PRO A 49 -4.69 10.36 17.23
N SER A 50 -4.30 11.57 16.83
CA SER A 50 -5.20 12.67 16.44
C SER A 50 -5.62 12.65 14.97
N GLY A 51 -5.03 11.78 14.15
CA GLY A 51 -5.23 11.71 12.71
C GLY A 51 -4.68 12.89 11.91
#